data_AF-A0A1R4JP25-F1
#
_entry.id   AF-A0A1R4JP25-F1
#
_cell.length_a   1.000
_cell.length_b   1.000
_cell.length_c   1.000
_cell.angle_alpha   90.00
_cell.angle_beta   90.00
_cell.angle_gamma   90.00
#
_symmetry.space_group_name_H-M   'P 1'
#
loop_
_entity.id
_entity.type
_entity.pdbx_description
1 polymer ?
#
loop_
_entity_poly.entity_id
_entity_poly.type
_entity_poly.pdbx_seq_one_letter_code
_entity_poly.pdbx_strand_id
1 'polypeptide(L)'
;MGGQDTMDGRTQAGDVTVMPPREGVELMELPEPASQLWWQHMREFFGQGWYRLESVGQIADLVNALGEEIDGLTLEDDDPVTRYAQMCYLGEGRFQLEIAKVEPEGGAFNWRIGVGAHAEHAGNQPNTSAEDEQLLNRAQLIEVLTSWAQGHGLPLGYGAALHCYGGATL
;
A
#
# COMPACT_ATOMS: atom_id res chain seq x y z
N MET A 1 57.28 -46.40 22.05
CA MET A 1 57.26 -45.07 22.70
C MET A 1 56.80 -44.08 21.66
N GLY A 2 55.57 -43.59 21.79
CA GLY A 2 54.96 -42.68 20.83
C GLY A 2 53.58 -42.30 21.35
N GLY A 3 53.35 -41.01 21.52
CA GLY A 3 52.10 -40.47 22.03
C GLY A 3 52.27 -38.96 22.20
N GLN A 4 52.15 -38.25 21.08
CA GLN A 4 52.14 -36.80 21.01
C GLN A 4 50.85 -36.26 21.63
N ASP A 5 50.99 -35.16 22.34
CA ASP A 5 49.92 -34.29 22.82
C ASP A 5 49.02 -33.83 21.67
N THR A 6 47.71 -33.95 21.85
CA THR A 6 46.72 -33.16 21.11
C THR A 6 45.74 -32.56 22.10
N MET A 7 45.70 -31.23 22.10
CA MET A 7 44.91 -30.38 22.98
C MET A 7 43.41 -30.63 22.87
N ASP A 8 42.77 -30.70 24.03
CA ASP A 8 41.33 -30.60 24.22
C ASP A 8 40.85 -29.17 23.88
N GLY A 9 40.07 -29.07 22.81
CA GLY A 9 39.36 -27.86 22.40
C GLY A 9 37.93 -28.17 22.02
N ARG A 10 37.14 -28.75 22.94
CA ARG A 10 35.69 -28.89 22.78
C ARG A 10 34.97 -27.76 23.51
N THR A 11 34.61 -26.73 22.76
CA THR A 11 33.63 -25.72 23.15
C THR A 11 32.32 -26.43 23.52
N GLN A 12 31.84 -26.25 24.75
CA GLN A 12 30.50 -26.68 25.18
C GLN A 12 29.46 -26.00 24.28
N ALA A 13 28.67 -26.80 23.55
CA ALA A 13 27.44 -26.33 22.96
C ALA A 13 26.47 -26.02 24.10
N GLY A 14 26.18 -24.74 24.32
CA GLY A 14 25.12 -24.32 25.21
C GLY A 14 23.79 -24.88 24.72
N ASP A 15 23.00 -25.44 25.63
CA ASP A 15 21.63 -25.88 25.36
C ASP A 15 20.82 -24.71 24.79
N VAL A 16 20.55 -24.76 23.49
CA VAL A 16 19.55 -23.90 22.86
C VAL A 16 18.21 -24.53 23.16
N THR A 17 17.48 -23.96 24.13
CA THR A 17 16.07 -24.31 24.34
C THR A 17 15.30 -23.88 23.10
N VAL A 18 15.06 -24.82 22.19
CA VAL A 18 14.17 -24.62 21.04
C VAL A 18 12.76 -24.49 21.61
N MET A 19 12.26 -23.26 21.67
CA MET A 19 10.84 -23.05 21.95
C MET A 19 10.02 -23.80 20.90
N PRO A 20 9.02 -24.61 21.30
CA PRO A 20 8.14 -25.23 20.32
C PRO A 20 7.47 -24.12 19.49
N PRO A 21 7.16 -24.38 18.20
CA PRO A 21 6.43 -23.43 17.38
C PRO A 21 5.16 -23.02 18.14
N ARG A 22 4.89 -21.72 18.24
CA ARG A 22 3.61 -21.25 18.76
C ARG A 22 2.51 -21.98 17.97
N GLU A 23 1.60 -22.64 18.68
CA GLU A 23 0.39 -23.21 18.09
C GLU A 23 -0.26 -22.12 17.21
N GLY A 24 -0.76 -22.54 16.05
CA GLY A 24 -0.94 -21.74 14.84
C GLY A 24 -1.34 -20.28 15.06
N VAL A 25 -0.73 -19.39 14.27
CA VAL A 25 -1.17 -18.01 14.11
C VAL A 25 -2.65 -18.05 13.74
N GLU A 26 -3.54 -17.70 14.68
CA GLU A 26 -4.91 -17.34 14.34
C GLU A 26 -4.79 -16.16 13.38
N LEU A 27 -5.15 -16.40 12.11
CA LEU A 27 -5.37 -15.34 11.15
C LEU A 27 -6.50 -14.49 11.72
N MET A 28 -6.16 -13.37 12.36
CA MET A 28 -7.17 -12.43 12.82
C MET A 28 -8.02 -12.02 11.62
N GLU A 29 -9.34 -12.06 11.79
CA GLU A 29 -10.25 -11.51 10.78
C GLU A 29 -9.79 -10.09 10.47
N LEU A 30 -9.62 -9.79 9.18
CA LEU A 30 -9.20 -8.47 8.76
C LEU A 30 -10.28 -7.46 9.21
N PRO A 31 -9.90 -6.39 9.93
CA PRO A 31 -10.84 -5.38 10.37
C PRO A 31 -11.66 -4.83 9.21
N GLU A 32 -12.92 -4.49 9.49
CA GLU A 32 -13.77 -3.73 8.57
C GLU A 32 -13.13 -2.38 8.19
N PRO A 33 -13.45 -1.82 7.02
CA PRO A 33 -13.03 -0.47 6.66
C PRO A 33 -13.48 0.56 7.70
N ALA A 34 -12.72 1.64 7.88
CA ALA A 34 -13.08 2.70 8.82
C ALA A 34 -14.32 3.51 8.40
N SER A 35 -14.68 3.46 7.11
CA SER A 35 -15.87 4.04 6.52
C SER A 35 -16.39 3.13 5.41
N GLN A 36 -17.65 3.26 5.02
CA GLN A 36 -18.12 2.60 3.79
C GLN A 36 -17.27 3.11 2.63
N LEU A 37 -16.68 2.17 1.88
CA LEU A 37 -15.95 2.47 0.65
C LEU A 37 -16.67 1.89 -0.55
N TRP A 38 -16.54 2.57 -1.68
CA TRP A 38 -16.93 2.13 -3.00
C TRP A 38 -15.68 2.00 -3.85
N TRP A 39 -15.71 1.11 -4.84
CA TRP A 39 -14.63 0.93 -5.78
C TRP A 39 -15.13 0.85 -7.22
N GLN A 40 -14.26 1.25 -8.14
CA GLN A 40 -14.47 1.13 -9.57
C GLN A 40 -13.18 0.69 -10.25
N HIS A 41 -13.31 -0.29 -11.14
CA HIS A 41 -12.24 -0.65 -12.06
C HIS A 41 -12.28 0.27 -13.30
N MET A 42 -11.12 0.78 -13.69
CA MET A 42 -10.93 1.61 -14.87
C MET A 42 -10.18 0.78 -15.90
N ARG A 43 -10.83 0.43 -17.01
CA ARG A 43 -10.16 -0.22 -18.16
C ARG A 43 -10.13 0.73 -19.32
N GLU A 44 -8.97 0.91 -19.94
CA GLU A 44 -8.79 1.81 -21.09
C GLU A 44 -9.38 3.22 -20.83
N PHE A 45 -9.22 3.74 -19.61
CA PHE A 45 -9.78 5.03 -19.15
C PHE A 45 -11.31 5.08 -18.97
N PHE A 46 -12.02 3.95 -19.07
CA PHE A 46 -13.46 3.87 -18.85
C PHE A 46 -13.80 3.11 -17.55
N GLY A 47 -14.58 3.78 -16.69
CA GLY A 47 -15.10 3.20 -15.46
C GLY A 47 -16.16 2.14 -15.74
N GLN A 48 -16.01 0.98 -15.11
CA GLN A 48 -16.89 -0.18 -15.31
C GLN A 48 -18.13 -0.20 -14.39
N GLY A 49 -18.34 0.85 -13.59
CA GLY A 49 -19.39 0.92 -12.56
C GLY A 49 -18.80 1.01 -11.15
N TRP A 50 -19.61 1.49 -10.20
CA TRP A 50 -19.24 1.59 -8.79
C TRP A 50 -19.85 0.43 -8.01
N TYR A 51 -19.05 -0.15 -7.13
CA TYR A 51 -19.40 -1.32 -6.34
C TYR A 51 -19.02 -1.09 -4.89
N ARG A 52 -19.81 -1.63 -3.98
CA ARG A 52 -19.50 -1.56 -2.56
C ARG A 52 -18.25 -2.40 -2.27
N LEU A 53 -17.35 -1.88 -1.44
CA LEU A 53 -16.27 -2.68 -0.85
C LEU A 53 -16.85 -3.47 0.31
N GLU A 54 -16.83 -4.79 0.19
CA GLU A 54 -17.46 -5.71 1.15
C GLU A 54 -16.54 -6.03 2.34
N SER A 55 -15.23 -5.92 2.15
CA SER A 55 -14.23 -6.06 3.22
C SER A 55 -12.89 -5.48 2.81
N VAL A 56 -12.02 -5.19 3.78
CA VAL A 56 -10.64 -4.78 3.51
C VAL A 56 -9.83 -5.88 2.80
N GLY A 57 -10.15 -7.16 3.07
CA GLY A 57 -9.51 -8.29 2.39
C GLY A 57 -9.72 -8.30 0.87
N GLN A 58 -10.86 -7.76 0.41
CA GLN A 58 -11.18 -7.64 -1.02
C GLN A 58 -10.16 -6.77 -1.78
N ILE A 59 -9.47 -5.84 -1.13
CA ILE A 59 -8.50 -4.95 -1.77
C ILE A 59 -7.39 -5.76 -2.47
N ALA A 60 -6.91 -6.83 -1.84
CA ALA A 60 -5.89 -7.68 -2.45
C ALA A 60 -6.38 -8.31 -3.76
N ASP A 61 -7.61 -8.79 -3.78
CA ASP A 61 -8.22 -9.39 -4.98
C ASP A 61 -8.43 -8.36 -6.08
N LEU A 62 -8.88 -7.15 -5.74
CA LEU A 62 -9.06 -6.05 -6.69
C LEU A 62 -7.73 -5.63 -7.33
N VAL A 63 -6.68 -5.48 -6.52
CA VAL A 63 -5.33 -5.19 -7.01
C VAL A 63 -4.84 -6.32 -7.91
N ASN A 64 -5.07 -7.59 -7.53
CA ASN A 64 -4.69 -8.77 -8.31
C ASN A 64 -5.44 -8.92 -9.64
N ALA A 65 -6.62 -8.33 -9.77
CA ALA A 65 -7.39 -8.31 -11.01
C ALA A 65 -6.86 -7.32 -12.05
N LEU A 66 -5.97 -6.39 -11.67
CA LEU A 66 -5.32 -5.45 -12.60
C LEU A 66 -4.30 -6.22 -13.45
N GLY A 67 -4.61 -6.35 -14.73
CA GLY A 67 -3.93 -7.27 -15.63
C GLY A 67 -3.25 -6.59 -16.81
N GLU A 68 -3.77 -5.46 -17.25
CA GLU A 68 -3.26 -4.73 -18.42
C GLU A 68 -2.60 -3.43 -17.98
N GLU A 69 -1.49 -3.06 -18.64
CA GLU A 69 -0.92 -1.72 -18.49
C GLU A 69 -2.04 -0.69 -18.70
N ILE A 70 -2.04 0.38 -17.91
CA ILE A 70 -3.09 1.41 -17.79
C ILE A 70 -4.43 0.98 -17.15
N ASP A 71 -4.56 -0.27 -16.68
CA ASP A 71 -5.67 -0.62 -15.76
C ASP A 71 -5.57 0.23 -14.49
N GLY A 72 -6.72 0.75 -14.05
CA GLY A 72 -6.81 1.56 -12.84
C GLY A 72 -7.82 1.02 -11.85
N LEU A 73 -7.63 1.39 -10.59
CA LEU A 73 -8.58 1.15 -9.52
C LEU A 73 -8.76 2.45 -8.74
N THR A 74 -10.02 2.84 -8.56
CA THR A 74 -10.38 3.92 -7.64
C THR A 74 -11.15 3.33 -6.48
N LEU A 75 -10.82 3.79 -5.27
CA LEU A 75 -11.62 3.60 -4.06
C LEU A 75 -11.99 4.97 -3.50
N GLU A 76 -13.23 5.14 -3.05
CA GLU A 76 -13.67 6.39 -2.42
C GLU A 76 -14.67 6.10 -1.31
N ASP A 77 -14.86 7.06 -0.40
CA ASP A 77 -15.94 6.98 0.58
C ASP A 77 -17.30 7.33 -0.02
N ASP A 78 -18.35 7.09 0.76
CA ASP A 78 -19.73 7.34 0.34
C ASP A 78 -20.02 8.84 0.15
N ASP A 79 -21.05 9.16 -0.64
CA ASP A 79 -21.40 10.55 -0.93
C ASP A 79 -21.83 11.33 0.34
N PRO A 80 -21.31 12.57 0.57
CA PRO A 80 -20.35 13.27 -0.28
C PRO A 80 -18.92 12.73 -0.09
N VAL A 81 -18.22 12.52 -1.20
CA VAL A 81 -16.81 12.07 -1.18
C VAL A 81 -15.93 13.03 -0.39
N THR A 82 -15.28 12.54 0.65
CA THR A 82 -14.28 13.28 1.45
C THR A 82 -12.87 12.76 1.27
N ARG A 83 -12.72 11.52 0.76
CA ARG A 83 -11.41 10.94 0.44
C ARG A 83 -11.52 9.89 -0.65
N TYR A 84 -10.46 9.79 -1.45
CA TYR A 84 -10.33 8.73 -2.43
C TYR A 84 -8.88 8.25 -2.53
N ALA A 85 -8.70 7.06 -3.10
CA ALA A 85 -7.44 6.51 -3.53
C ALA A 85 -7.58 6.11 -5.00
N GLN A 86 -6.69 6.59 -5.85
CA GLN A 86 -6.65 6.25 -7.26
C GLN A 86 -5.30 5.66 -7.59
N MET A 87 -5.30 4.57 -8.34
CA MET A 87 -4.06 3.92 -8.76
C MET A 87 -4.11 3.48 -10.20
N CYS A 88 -2.93 3.32 -10.78
CA CYS A 88 -2.73 2.90 -12.16
C CYS A 88 -1.65 1.83 -12.21
N TYR A 89 -1.92 0.72 -12.89
CA TYR A 89 -0.94 -0.31 -13.20
C TYR A 89 -0.11 0.13 -14.41
N LEU A 90 1.21 0.23 -14.24
CA LEU A 90 2.12 0.74 -15.27
C LEU A 90 2.89 -0.38 -15.98
N GLY A 91 2.45 -1.62 -15.85
CA GLY A 91 3.15 -2.79 -16.36
C GLY A 91 4.26 -3.29 -15.42
N GLU A 92 4.75 -4.51 -15.68
CA GLU A 92 5.88 -5.14 -14.98
C GLU A 92 5.74 -5.19 -13.44
N GLY A 93 4.51 -5.26 -12.93
CA GLY A 93 4.23 -5.25 -11.49
C GLY A 93 4.45 -3.91 -10.78
N ARG A 94 4.55 -2.79 -11.52
CA ARG A 94 4.73 -1.43 -11.00
C ARG A 94 3.43 -0.65 -11.01
N PHE A 95 3.18 0.11 -9.95
CA PHE A 95 1.94 0.85 -9.75
C PHE A 95 2.22 2.27 -9.28
N GLN A 96 1.47 3.22 -9.81
CA GLN A 96 1.36 4.56 -9.24
C GLN A 96 0.12 4.61 -8.35
N LEU A 97 0.25 5.21 -7.17
CA LEU A 97 -0.86 5.44 -6.24
C LEU A 97 -0.92 6.91 -5.83
N GLU A 98 -2.12 7.47 -5.89
CA GLU A 98 -2.48 8.75 -5.29
C GLU A 98 -3.59 8.55 -4.27
N ILE A 99 -3.45 9.17 -3.11
CA ILE A 99 -4.50 9.25 -2.08
C ILE A 99 -4.86 10.71 -1.92
N ALA A 100 -6.15 11.00 -1.74
CA ALA A 100 -6.62 12.36 -1.63
C ALA A 100 -7.57 12.59 -0.46
N LYS A 101 -7.56 13.84 0.00
CA LYS A 101 -8.60 14.44 0.83
C LYS A 101 -9.31 15.50 -0.02
N VAL A 102 -10.63 15.43 -0.07
CA VAL A 102 -11.49 16.38 -0.79
C VAL A 102 -11.99 17.44 0.19
N GLU A 103 -11.92 18.70 -0.21
CA GLU A 103 -12.44 19.81 0.60
C GLU A 103 -13.93 20.05 0.31
N PRO A 104 -14.77 20.34 1.34
CA PRO A 104 -16.20 20.55 1.15
C PRO A 104 -16.56 21.68 0.17
N GLU A 105 -15.71 22.71 0.07
CA GLU A 105 -15.91 23.86 -0.81
C GLU A 105 -15.42 23.63 -2.25
N GLY A 106 -14.90 22.43 -2.53
CA GLY A 106 -14.24 22.08 -3.77
C GLY A 106 -12.72 22.11 -3.65
N GLY A 107 -12.07 21.26 -4.45
CA GLY A 107 -10.63 21.03 -4.40
C GLY A 107 -10.24 19.77 -3.68
N ALA A 108 -8.98 19.37 -3.85
CA ALA A 108 -8.45 18.17 -3.21
C ALA A 108 -6.94 18.28 -2.97
N PHE A 109 -6.51 17.81 -1.81
CA PHE A 109 -5.11 17.55 -1.49
C PHE A 109 -4.80 16.13 -1.96
N ASN A 110 -3.96 15.98 -2.98
CA ASN A 110 -3.58 14.71 -3.56
C ASN A 110 -2.13 14.40 -3.21
N TRP A 111 -1.90 13.24 -2.61
CA TRP A 111 -0.59 12.75 -2.24
C TRP A 111 -0.21 11.57 -3.11
N ARG A 112 0.85 11.73 -3.90
CA ARG A 112 1.47 10.63 -4.63
C ARG A 112 2.37 9.87 -3.67
N ILE A 113 2.12 8.57 -3.54
CA ILE A 113 2.74 7.72 -2.53
C ILE A 113 3.94 7.00 -3.11
N GLY A 114 5.02 6.90 -2.33
CA GLY A 114 6.21 6.13 -2.68
C GLY A 114 6.93 5.56 -1.46
N VAL A 115 8.04 4.89 -1.69
CA VAL A 115 8.82 4.22 -0.64
C VAL A 115 9.86 5.19 -0.06
N GLY A 116 9.86 5.33 1.26
CA GLY A 116 10.81 6.13 2.03
C GLY A 116 10.65 7.65 1.84
N ALA A 117 11.47 8.40 2.56
CA ALA A 117 11.40 9.86 2.59
C ALA A 117 11.71 10.53 1.23
N HIS A 118 12.45 9.86 0.34
CA HIS A 118 12.76 10.40 -0.98
C HIS A 118 11.49 10.60 -1.84
N ALA A 119 10.45 9.79 -1.63
CA ALA A 119 9.17 9.93 -2.32
C ALA A 119 8.46 11.26 -2.04
N GLU A 120 8.71 11.89 -0.88
CA GLU A 120 8.18 13.21 -0.54
C GLU A 120 8.77 14.33 -1.42
N HIS A 121 9.99 14.11 -1.91
CA HIS A 121 10.76 15.08 -2.69
C HIS A 121 10.72 14.86 -4.20
N ALA A 122 10.24 13.69 -4.65
CA ALA A 122 10.06 13.34 -6.06
C ALA A 122 9.04 14.24 -6.80
N GLY A 123 8.25 15.02 -6.06
CA GLY A 123 7.26 15.93 -6.61
C GLY A 123 5.97 15.20 -7.01
N ASN A 124 4.92 15.98 -7.28
CA ASN A 124 3.62 15.48 -7.68
C ASN A 124 2.96 16.51 -8.60
N GLN A 125 3.40 16.56 -9.86
CA GLN A 125 2.82 17.47 -10.84
C GLN A 125 1.69 16.75 -11.60
N PRO A 126 0.62 17.47 -11.97
CA PRO A 126 -0.45 16.89 -12.75
C PRO A 126 0.08 16.52 -14.14
N ASN A 127 -0.40 15.40 -14.67
CA ASN A 127 -0.02 14.86 -15.97
C ASN A 127 1.47 14.50 -16.12
N THR A 128 2.22 14.38 -15.03
CA THR A 128 3.59 13.82 -15.05
C THR A 128 3.58 12.40 -14.49
N SER A 129 4.38 11.54 -15.10
CA SER A 129 4.65 10.20 -14.57
C SER A 129 5.21 10.27 -13.15
N ALA A 130 4.95 9.22 -12.37
CA ALA A 130 5.65 8.99 -11.12
C ALA A 130 7.16 8.79 -11.36
N GLU A 131 7.97 9.32 -10.45
CA GLU A 131 9.40 8.96 -10.36
C GLU A 131 9.54 7.52 -9.85
N ASP A 132 10.70 6.88 -10.06
CA ASP A 132 10.90 5.46 -9.69
C ASP A 132 10.66 5.19 -8.19
N GLU A 133 10.99 6.14 -7.31
CA GLU A 133 10.75 6.03 -5.86
C GLU A 133 9.26 6.08 -5.48
N GLN A 134 8.40 6.55 -6.41
CA GLN A 134 6.94 6.61 -6.29
C GLN A 134 6.24 5.43 -6.98
N LEU A 135 7.01 4.45 -7.49
CA LEU A 135 6.48 3.22 -8.04
C LEU A 135 6.41 2.16 -6.96
N LEU A 136 5.19 1.78 -6.61
CA LEU A 136 4.92 0.71 -5.66
C LEU A 136 4.90 -0.62 -6.40
N ASN A 137 5.42 -1.66 -5.74
CA ASN A 137 5.09 -3.02 -6.13
C ASN A 137 3.71 -3.41 -5.58
N ARG A 138 3.21 -4.56 -6.04
CA ARG A 138 1.90 -5.09 -5.67
C ARG A 138 1.66 -5.23 -4.16
N ALA A 139 2.64 -5.75 -3.42
CA ALA A 139 2.50 -5.95 -1.98
C ALA A 139 2.45 -4.62 -1.22
N GLN A 140 3.30 -3.67 -1.63
CA GLN A 140 3.34 -2.33 -1.07
C GLN A 140 2.04 -1.56 -1.30
N LEU A 141 1.49 -1.68 -2.51
CA LEU A 141 0.21 -1.08 -2.87
C LEU A 141 -0.94 -1.62 -2.02
N ILE A 142 -1.00 -2.95 -1.83
CA ILE A 142 -2.00 -3.59 -0.97
C ILE A 142 -1.85 -3.10 0.48
N GLU A 143 -0.63 -3.07 1.02
CA GLU A 143 -0.35 -2.59 2.38
C GLU A 143 -0.85 -1.16 2.59
N VAL A 144 -0.49 -0.24 1.68
CA VAL A 144 -0.91 1.16 1.76
C VAL A 144 -2.42 1.30 1.66
N LEU A 145 -3.07 0.65 0.68
CA LEU A 145 -4.52 0.74 0.48
C LEU A 145 -5.29 0.15 1.66
N THR A 146 -4.85 -0.99 2.19
CA THR A 146 -5.44 -1.62 3.38
C THR A 146 -5.32 -0.71 4.60
N SER A 147 -4.14 -0.14 4.87
CA SER A 147 -3.93 0.80 5.98
C SER A 147 -4.81 2.05 5.84
N TRP A 148 -4.88 2.62 4.64
CA TRP A 148 -5.71 3.79 4.36
C TRP A 148 -7.22 3.51 4.51
N ALA A 149 -7.69 2.36 3.99
CA ALA A 149 -9.08 1.95 4.09
C ALA A 149 -9.53 1.79 5.55
N GLN A 150 -8.63 1.28 6.40
CA GLN A 150 -8.81 1.16 7.84
C GLN A 150 -8.62 2.47 8.62
N GLY A 151 -8.33 3.58 7.94
CA GLY A 151 -8.15 4.89 8.59
C GLY A 151 -6.86 5.01 9.40
N HIS A 152 -5.90 4.10 9.25
CA HIS A 152 -4.61 4.14 9.94
C HIS A 152 -3.62 5.13 9.33
N GLY A 153 -3.97 5.75 8.20
CA GLY A 153 -3.09 6.62 7.45
C GLY A 153 -2.02 5.84 6.71
N LEU A 154 -0.91 6.52 6.41
CA LEU A 154 0.19 5.94 5.65
C LEU A 154 1.05 5.01 6.55
N PRO A 155 1.34 3.77 6.15
CA PRO A 155 2.22 2.89 6.91
C PRO A 155 3.63 3.48 7.06
N LEU A 156 4.37 3.00 8.07
CA LEU A 156 5.77 3.39 8.25
C LEU A 156 6.62 2.94 7.05
N GLY A 157 7.55 3.79 6.63
CA GLY A 157 8.44 3.49 5.51
C GLY A 157 7.93 3.96 4.15
N TYR A 158 6.78 4.62 4.09
CA TYR A 158 6.28 5.30 2.89
C TYR A 158 6.33 6.82 3.05
N GLY A 159 6.50 7.52 1.93
CA GLY A 159 6.48 8.98 1.82
C GLY A 159 5.42 9.44 0.82
N ALA A 160 5.08 10.73 0.88
CA ALA A 160 3.96 11.30 0.14
C ALA A 160 4.29 12.72 -0.39
N ALA A 161 4.27 12.89 -1.72
CA ALA A 161 4.41 14.20 -2.35
C ALA A 161 3.04 14.84 -2.62
N LEU A 162 2.82 16.05 -2.10
CA LEU A 162 1.54 16.74 -2.18
C LEU A 162 1.36 17.56 -3.47
N HIS A 163 0.16 17.49 -4.04
CA HIS A 163 -0.39 18.42 -5.01
C HIS A 163 -1.75 18.93 -4.56
N CYS A 164 -2.02 20.22 -4.73
CA CYS A 164 -3.32 20.82 -4.37
C CYS A 164 -4.10 21.18 -5.64
N TYR A 165 -5.24 20.52 -5.86
CA TYR A 165 -6.15 20.86 -6.95
C TYR A 165 -7.21 21.86 -6.50
N GLY A 166 -7.49 22.85 -7.36
CA GLY A 166 -8.66 23.73 -7.35
C GLY A 166 -9.07 24.34 -6.00
N GLY A 167 -8.60 25.54 -5.64
CA GLY A 167 -9.08 26.28 -4.47
C GLY A 167 -8.67 25.73 -3.10
N ALA A 168 -8.19 24.48 -3.02
CA ALA A 168 -7.61 23.90 -1.82
C ALA A 168 -6.48 24.80 -1.29
N THR A 169 -6.66 25.34 -0.09
CA THR A 169 -5.71 26.24 0.56
C THR A 169 -5.13 25.52 1.77
N LEU A 170 -3.80 25.44 1.83
CA LEU A 170 -3.04 24.84 2.93
C LEU A 170 -3.28 25.54 4.28
#